data_AF-A0A2V8DMA3-F1
#
_entry.id   AF-A0A2V8DMA3-F1
#
_cell.length_a   1.000
_cell.length_b   1.000
_cell.length_c   1.000
_cell.angle_alpha   90.00
_cell.angle_beta   90.00
_cell.angle_gamma   90.00
#
_symmetry.space_group_name_H-M   'P 1'
#
loop_
_entity.id
_entity.type
_entity.pdbx_description
1 polymer ?
#
loop_
_entity_poly.entity_id
_entity_poly.type
_entity_poly.pdbx_seq_one_letter_code
_entity_poly.pdbx_strand_id
1 'polypeptide(L)' 'PPGQDRLVVEVPEGTHRVQVQKEGYEPFSTDIQVRREETTPLNISLRTRP' A
#
# COMPACT_ATOMS: atom_id res chain seq x y z
N PRO A 1 8.74 4.66 16.87
CA PRO A 1 9.81 4.26 15.92
C PRO A 1 9.69 5.07 14.63
N PRO A 2 10.78 5.53 13.99
CA PRO A 2 10.69 6.19 12.69
C PRO A 2 10.06 5.24 11.67
N GLY A 3 9.04 5.70 10.93
CA GLY A 3 8.31 4.90 9.92
C GLY A 3 6.88 4.47 10.29
N GLN A 4 6.29 5.05 11.34
CA GLN A 4 4.88 4.80 11.74
C GLN A 4 3.86 5.81 11.18
N ASP A 5 4.27 6.69 10.27
CA ASP A 5 3.34 7.65 9.70
C ASP A 5 2.42 6.92 8.71
N ARG A 6 1.13 6.87 9.06
CA ARG A 6 0.09 6.29 8.22
C ARG A 6 -0.07 7.13 6.96
N LEU A 7 0.27 6.56 5.80
CA LEU A 7 -0.07 7.16 4.51
C LEU A 7 -1.56 6.93 4.22
N VAL A 8 -2.29 8.00 3.91
CA VAL A 8 -3.69 7.96 3.47
C VAL A 8 -3.74 8.57 2.06
N VAL A 9 -4.39 7.87 1.14
CA VAL A 9 -4.58 8.32 -0.25
C VAL A 9 -6.05 8.20 -0.59
N GLU A 10 -6.64 9.29 -1.08
CA GLU A 10 -8.03 9.32 -1.52
C GLU A 10 -8.12 8.98 -3.01
N VAL A 11 -8.98 8.02 -3.35
CA VAL A 11 -9.22 7.55 -4.72
C VAL A 11 -10.71 7.30 -4.93
N PRO A 12 -11.21 7.34 -6.17
CA PRO A 12 -12.58 6.94 -6.48
C PRO A 12 -12.87 5.49 -6.03
N GLU A 13 -14.13 5.15 -5.82
CA GLU A 13 -14.52 3.75 -5.61
C GLU A 13 -14.15 2.89 -6.83
N GLY A 14 -13.74 1.64 -6.60
CA GLY A 14 -13.32 0.74 -7.66
C GLY A 14 -12.10 -0.11 -7.31
N THR A 15 -11.61 -0.86 -8.30
CA THR A 15 -10.40 -1.65 -8.17
C THR A 15 -9.17 -0.78 -8.48
N HIS A 16 -8.19 -0.79 -7.58
CA HIS A 16 -6.94 -0.05 -7.71
C HIS A 16 -5.74 -0.95 -7.55
N ARG A 17 -4.70 -0.69 -8.34
CA ARG A 17 -3.40 -1.35 -8.19
C ARG A 17 -2.49 -0.50 -7.31
N VAL A 18 -2.06 -1.07 -6.19
CA VAL A 18 -1.10 -0.45 -5.28
C VAL A 18 0.29 -1.02 -5.56
N GLN A 19 1.27 -0.13 -5.71
CA GLN A 19 2.69 -0.49 -5.84
C GLN A 19 3.49 0.20 -4.73
N VAL A 20 4.34 -0.57 -4.04
CA VAL A 20 5.22 -0.05 -2.99
C VAL A 20 6.65 -0.43 -3.34
N GLN A 21 7.52 0.57 -3.36
CA GLN A 21 8.93 0.43 -3.67
C GLN A 21 9.76 1.12 -2.59
N LYS A 22 10.86 0.47 -2.19
CA LYS A 22 11.82 1.00 -1.24
C LYS A 22 13.20 0.49 -1.60
N GLU A 23 14.20 1.36 -1.57
CA GLU A 23 15.58 0.97 -1.85
C GLU A 23 16.05 -0.15 -0.90
N GLY A 24 16.65 -1.19 -1.47
CA GLY A 24 17.10 -2.39 -0.74
C GLY A 24 16.01 -3.44 -0.51
N TYR A 25 14.78 -3.22 -0.97
CA TYR A 25 13.67 -4.16 -0.83
C TYR A 25 13.11 -4.61 -2.19
N GLU A 26 12.48 -5.78 -2.19
CA GLU A 26 11.70 -6.27 -3.33
C GLU A 26 10.44 -5.40 -3.52
N PRO A 27 10.10 -5.00 -4.75
CA PRO A 27 8.88 -4.26 -5.01
C PRO A 27 7.65 -5.12 -4.70
N PHE A 28 6.63 -4.49 -4.13
CA PHE A 28 5.34 -5.14 -3.85
C PHE A 28 4.25 -4.54 -4.73
N SER A 29 3.38 -5.40 -5.29
CA SER A 29 2.20 -4.98 -6.04
C SER A 29 1.00 -5.83 -5.67
N THR A 30 -0.15 -5.19 -5.48
CA THR A 30 -1.43 -5.88 -5.21
C THR A 30 -2.60 -5.07 -5.76
N ASP A 31 -3.69 -5.76 -6.11
CA ASP A 31 -4.94 -5.12 -6.52
C ASP A 31 -5.89 -5.12 -5.31
N ILE A 32 -6.46 -3.96 -4.97
CA ILE A 32 -7.43 -3.78 -3.88
C ILE A 32 -8.75 -3.27 -4.42
N GLN A 33 -9.84 -3.59 -3.73
CA GLN A 33 -11.14 -2.98 -3.97
C GLN A 33 -11.40 -1.89 -2.92
N VAL A 34 -11.56 -0.65 -3.38
CA VAL A 34 -12.00 0.48 -2.56
C VAL A 34 -13.51 0.63 -2.71
N ARG A 35 -14.20 0.75 -1.57
CA ARG A 35 -15.64 0.97 -1.50
C ARG A 35 -15.90 2.40 -1.03
N ARG A 36 -17.00 2.98 -1.49
CA ARG A 36 -17.42 4.32 -1.07
C ARG A 36 -17.50 4.43 0.45
N GLU A 37 -17.00 5.55 0.96
CA GLU A 37 -17.03 5.92 2.39
C GLU A 37 -16.28 4.94 3.32
N GLU A 38 -15.52 3.99 2.75
CA GLU A 38 -14.68 3.04 3.48
C GLU A 38 -13.20 3.32 3.20
N THR A 39 -12.36 3.19 4.22
CA THR A 39 -10.90 3.13 4.04
C THR A 39 -10.47 1.68 4.06
N THR A 40 -9.92 1.17 2.95
CA THR A 40 -9.31 -0.16 2.89
C THR A 40 -7.91 -0.13 3.53
N PRO A 41 -7.69 -0.76 4.71
CA PRO A 41 -6.36 -0.78 5.31
C PRO A 41 -5.46 -1.78 4.58
N LEU A 42 -4.24 -1.36 4.24
CA LEU A 42 -3.24 -2.21 3.61
C LEU A 42 -1.95 -2.19 4.42
N ASN A 43 -1.70 -3.26 5.17
CA ASN A 43 -0.49 -3.46 5.96
C ASN A 43 0.48 -4.34 5.18
N ILE A 44 1.66 -3.81 4.84
CA ILE A 44 2.65 -4.50 4.00
C ILE A 44 3.97 -4.63 4.77
N SER A 45 4.57 -5.82 4.73
CA SER A 45 5.96 -6.05 5.12
C SER A 45 6.77 -6.38 3.87
N LEU A 46 7.73 -5.52 3.53
CA LEU A 46 8.59 -5.73 2.37
C LEU A 46 9.71 -6.71 2.68
N ARG A 47 10.05 -7.54 1.70
CA ARG A 47 11.20 -8.45 1.75
C ARG A 47 12.45 -7.71 1.31
N THR A 48 13.57 -7.90 2.01
CA THR A 48 14.86 -7.33 1.59
C THR A 48 15.35 -8.06 0.35
N ARG A 49 15.98 -7.33 -0.58
CA ARG A 49 16.71 -7.97 -1.68
C ARG A 49 17.98 -8.63 -1.12
N PRO A 50 18.38 -9.80 -1.65
CA PRO A 50 19.65 -10.43 -1.31
C PRO A 50 20.84 -9.57 -1.74
#